data_AF-A0A351SEM0-F1
#
_entry.id   AF-A0A351SEM0-F1
#
_cell.length_a   1.000
_cell.length_b   1.000
_cell.length_c   1.000
_cell.angle_alpha   90.00
_cell.angle_beta   90.00
_cell.angle_gamma   90.00
#
_symmetry.space_group_name_H-M   'P 1'
#
loop_
_entity.id
_entity.type
_entity.pdbx_description
1 polymer ?
#
loop_
_entity_poly.entity_id
_entity_poly.type
_entity_poly.pdbx_seq_one_letter_code
_entity_poly.pdbx_strand_id
1 'polypeptide(L)'
;MVSGNAEISGNAEISGNAGVSTGNLTVSPVVISGLKWVVTIGGGFMRVGCRVYTYNQWEKFSAEEISEMDEKALDFWRKYKDFIRSAIELSPAALTNKNDE
;
A
#
# COMPACT_ATOMS: atom_id res chain seq x y z
N MET A 1 -10.55 -7.64 -27.75
CA MET A 1 -10.91 -6.73 -26.64
C MET A 1 -11.18 -7.60 -25.42
N VAL A 2 -10.43 -7.44 -24.34
CA VAL A 2 -10.71 -8.11 -23.07
C VAL A 2 -11.54 -7.14 -22.24
N SER A 3 -12.72 -7.57 -21.79
CA SER A 3 -13.60 -6.81 -20.90
C SER A 3 -13.77 -7.60 -19.61
N GLY A 4 -12.90 -7.36 -18.63
CA GLY A 4 -12.88 -8.09 -17.37
C GLY A 4 -11.50 -8.05 -16.72
N ASN A 5 -11.37 -8.71 -15.56
CA ASN A 5 -10.08 -8.87 -14.88
C ASN A 5 -9.17 -9.80 -15.69
N ALA A 6 -7.93 -9.37 -15.95
CA ALA A 6 -6.92 -10.18 -16.60
C ALA A 6 -5.70 -10.28 -15.68
N GLU A 7 -5.32 -11.51 -15.34
CA GLU A 7 -4.10 -11.79 -14.59
C GLU A 7 -3.03 -12.23 -15.59
N ILE A 8 -1.84 -11.61 -15.51
CA ILE A 8 -0.69 -11.95 -16.36
C ILE A 8 0.48 -12.27 -15.44
N SER A 9 1.01 -13.49 -15.55
CA SER A 9 2.26 -13.91 -14.91
C SER A 9 3.37 -13.95 -15.97
N GLY A 10 4.40 -13.11 -15.79
CA GLY A 10 5.51 -12.95 -16.74
C GLY A 10 5.62 -11.53 -17.31
N ASN A 11 6.33 -11.38 -18.43
CA ASN A 11 6.51 -10.09 -19.10
C ASN A 11 5.32 -9.79 -20.01
N ALA A 12 4.70 -8.61 -19.84
CA ALA A 12 3.62 -8.13 -20.70
C ALA A 12 4.12 -6.95 -21.53
N GLU A 13 4.01 -7.06 -22.86
CA GLU A 13 4.28 -5.96 -23.79
C GLU A 13 2.95 -5.40 -24.31
N ILE A 14 2.74 -4.09 -24.12
CA ILE A 14 1.54 -3.39 -24.58
C ILE A 14 1.92 -2.48 -25.73
N SER A 15 1.52 -2.82 -26.95
CA SER A 15 1.62 -1.96 -28.12
C SER A 15 0.35 -1.11 -28.25
N GLY A 16 0.33 0.05 -27.60
CA GLY A 16 -0.81 0.97 -27.60
C GLY A 16 -0.89 1.82 -26.34
N ASN A 17 -2.04 2.48 -26.11
CA ASN A 17 -2.27 3.28 -24.91
C ASN A 17 -2.79 2.39 -23.76
N ALA A 18 -2.02 2.32 -22.66
CA ALA A 18 -2.43 1.63 -21.43
C ALA A 18 -2.82 2.65 -20.35
N GLY A 19 -4.06 2.60 -19.88
CA GLY A 19 -4.51 3.37 -18.73
C GLY A 19 -4.51 2.51 -17.47
N VAL A 20 -3.67 2.86 -16.48
CA VAL A 20 -3.75 2.29 -15.12
C VAL A 20 -4.42 3.34 -14.24
N SER A 21 -5.65 3.07 -13.82
CA SER A 21 -6.37 3.89 -12.84
C SER A 21 -6.15 3.32 -11.45
N THR A 22 -5.28 3.95 -10.66
CA THR A 22 -5.39 3.86 -9.21
C THR A 22 -6.66 4.60 -8.81
N GLY A 23 -7.61 3.92 -8.16
CA GLY A 23 -8.91 4.50 -7.80
C GLY A 23 -8.79 5.90 -7.20
N ASN A 24 -9.77 6.75 -7.49
CA ASN A 24 -9.79 8.14 -7.05
C ASN A 24 -9.75 8.22 -5.52
N LEU A 25 -8.55 8.38 -4.95
CA LEU A 25 -8.39 8.73 -3.55
C LEU A 25 -8.87 10.17 -3.41
N THR A 26 -10.06 10.35 -2.84
CA THR A 26 -10.64 11.67 -2.49
C THR A 26 -10.02 12.24 -1.21
N VAL A 27 -8.98 11.57 -0.68
CA VAL A 27 -8.18 12.00 0.46
C VAL A 27 -6.77 12.38 0.02
N SER A 28 -6.18 13.34 0.72
CA SER A 28 -4.75 13.65 0.55
C SER A 28 -3.92 12.55 1.23
N PRO A 29 -3.11 11.76 0.49
CA PRO A 29 -2.33 10.70 1.10
C PRO A 29 -1.12 11.24 1.86
N VAL A 30 -0.70 10.51 2.88
CA VAL A 30 0.60 10.71 3.53
C VAL A 30 1.62 9.84 2.81
N VAL A 31 2.71 10.45 2.34
CA VAL A 31 3.81 9.75 1.66
C VAL A 31 5.09 9.90 2.47
N ILE A 32 5.65 8.77 2.90
CA ILE A 32 6.93 8.70 3.58
C ILE A 32 7.96 8.16 2.58
N SER A 33 8.88 9.03 2.17
CA SER A 33 9.93 8.74 1.20
C SER A 33 11.31 8.67 1.88
N GLY A 34 12.34 8.23 1.14
CA GLY A 34 13.70 8.07 1.66
C GLY A 34 13.95 6.78 2.47
N LEU A 35 12.96 5.90 2.55
CA LEU A 35 13.07 4.58 3.17
C LEU A 35 13.36 3.49 2.12
N LYS A 36 13.75 2.27 2.57
CA LYS A 36 13.95 1.11 1.66
C LYS A 36 12.71 0.87 0.78
N TRP A 37 11.53 1.03 1.35
CA TRP A 37 10.26 1.03 0.63
C TRP A 37 9.49 2.30 0.93
N VAL A 38 9.00 2.95 -0.12
CA VAL A 38 8.06 4.08 0.02
C VAL A 38 6.80 3.57 0.71
N VAL A 39 6.36 4.33 1.72
CA VAL A 39 5.11 4.09 2.43
C VAL A 39 4.10 5.15 2.02
N THR A 40 2.94 4.72 1.53
CA THR A 40 1.83 5.60 1.17
C THR A 40 0.60 5.20 1.97
N ILE A 41 0.02 6.15 2.70
CA ILE A 41 -1.19 5.95 3.51
C ILE A 41 -2.29 6.83 2.93
N GLY A 42 -3.44 6.25 2.63
CA GLY A 42 -4.57 6.97 2.05
C GLY A 42 -5.77 6.06 1.78
N GLY A 43 -6.98 6.58 1.96
CA GLY A 43 -8.23 5.92 1.63
C GLY A 43 -8.51 4.69 2.49
N GLY A 44 -8.02 4.68 3.73
CA GLY A 44 -8.09 3.52 4.63
C GLY A 44 -7.05 2.42 4.34
N PHE A 45 -6.20 2.61 3.33
CA PHE A 45 -5.15 1.68 2.95
C PHE A 45 -3.76 2.22 3.27
N MET A 46 -2.83 1.29 3.46
CA MET A 46 -1.41 1.53 3.55
C MET A 46 -0.67 0.64 2.56
N ARG A 47 0.12 1.29 1.71
CA ARG A 47 1.03 0.66 0.77
C ARG A 47 2.45 0.72 1.29
N VAL A 48 3.13 -0.42 1.29
CA VAL A 48 4.57 -0.53 1.55
C VAL A 48 5.18 -1.25 0.35
N GLY A 49 5.95 -0.55 -0.48
CA GLY A 49 6.49 -1.12 -1.72
C GLY A 49 5.37 -1.53 -2.69
N CYS A 50 5.24 -2.82 -3.02
CA CYS A 50 4.19 -3.37 -3.88
C CYS A 50 3.00 -3.96 -3.12
N ARG A 51 3.04 -3.98 -1.78
CA ARG A 51 2.01 -4.58 -0.93
C ARG A 51 1.03 -3.50 -0.48
N VAL A 52 -0.27 -3.74 -0.68
CA VAL A 52 -1.35 -2.80 -0.32
C VAL A 52 -2.34 -3.55 0.57
N TYR A 53 -2.50 -3.09 1.80
CA TYR A 53 -3.44 -3.63 2.78
C TYR A 53 -3.99 -2.49 3.64
N THR A 54 -5.09 -2.72 4.36
CA THR A 54 -5.55 -1.78 5.39
C THR A 54 -4.53 -1.70 6.53
N TYR A 55 -4.52 -0.59 7.27
CA TYR A 55 -3.66 -0.47 8.45
C TYR A 55 -3.92 -1.60 9.46
N ASN A 56 -5.18 -1.95 9.71
CA ASN A 56 -5.56 -3.04 10.60
C ASN A 56 -5.05 -4.42 10.14
N GLN A 57 -4.96 -4.67 8.83
CA GLN A 57 -4.34 -5.89 8.31
C GLN A 57 -2.84 -5.89 8.57
N TRP A 58 -2.17 -4.77 8.31
CA TRP A 58 -0.74 -4.62 8.61
C TRP A 58 -0.39 -4.87 10.07
N GLU A 59 -1.25 -4.43 10.99
CA GLU A 59 -1.06 -4.69 12.43
C GLU A 59 -1.24 -6.16 12.83
N LYS A 60 -2.04 -6.90 12.08
CA LYS A 60 -2.35 -8.32 12.36
C LYS A 60 -1.34 -9.29 11.76
N PHE A 61 -0.53 -8.88 10.80
CA PHE A 61 0.46 -9.77 10.20
C PHE A 61 1.47 -10.27 11.24
N SER A 62 1.73 -11.57 11.19
CA SER A 62 2.76 -12.21 11.99
C SER A 62 4.16 -11.89 11.45
N ALA A 63 5.19 -12.22 12.23
CA ALA A 63 6.56 -12.03 11.79
C ALA A 63 6.90 -12.91 10.58
N GLU A 64 6.31 -14.10 10.52
CA GLU A 64 6.45 -15.09 9.45
C GLU A 64 5.81 -14.56 8.16
N GLU A 65 4.55 -14.11 8.22
CA GLU A 65 3.83 -13.55 7.05
C GLU A 65 4.58 -12.34 6.46
N ILE A 66 5.16 -11.48 7.31
CA ILE A 66 5.94 -10.34 6.86
C ILE A 66 7.26 -10.79 6.24
N SER A 67 7.93 -11.80 6.82
CA SER A 67 9.19 -12.34 6.29
C SER A 67 9.02 -13.00 4.93
N GLU A 68 7.85 -13.58 4.65
CA GLU A 68 7.50 -14.13 3.33
C GLU A 68 7.36 -13.03 2.25
N MET A 69 7.11 -11.77 2.64
CA MET A 69 6.94 -10.68 1.67
C MET A 69 8.25 -10.27 1.00
N ASP A 70 9.36 -10.25 1.75
CA ASP A 70 10.74 -9.94 1.32
C ASP A 70 11.71 -10.27 2.46
N GLU A 71 12.93 -10.69 2.12
CA GLU A 71 13.99 -11.01 3.10
C GLU A 71 14.29 -9.90 4.12
N LYS A 72 14.07 -8.62 3.80
CA LYS A 72 14.29 -7.49 4.74
C LYS A 72 12.98 -6.85 5.20
N ALA A 73 11.82 -7.42 4.89
CA ALA A 73 10.52 -6.85 5.24
C ALA A 73 10.31 -6.82 6.75
N LEU A 74 10.69 -7.90 7.45
CA LEU A 74 10.49 -7.98 8.90
C LEU A 74 11.33 -6.94 9.66
N ASP A 75 12.61 -6.80 9.30
CA ASP A 75 13.52 -5.82 9.91
C ASP A 75 13.05 -4.40 9.64
N PHE A 76 12.61 -4.12 8.41
CA PHE A 76 12.03 -2.84 8.05
C PHE A 76 10.78 -2.53 8.87
N TRP A 77 9.84 -3.48 8.94
CA TRP A 77 8.60 -3.30 9.67
C TRP A 77 8.87 -3.02 11.14
N ARG A 78 9.70 -3.84 11.80
CA ARG A 78 10.09 -3.62 13.20
C ARG A 78 10.73 -2.26 13.45
N LYS A 79 11.56 -1.79 12.51
CA LYS A 79 12.27 -0.51 12.64
C LYS A 79 11.35 0.71 12.48
N TYR A 80 10.39 0.66 11.54
CA TYR A 80 9.61 1.83 11.14
C TYR A 80 8.14 1.80 11.58
N LYS A 81 7.63 0.68 12.11
CA LYS A 81 6.22 0.53 12.53
C LYS A 81 5.76 1.65 13.46
N ASP A 82 6.55 1.99 14.48
CA ASP A 82 6.17 3.03 15.44
C ASP A 82 6.13 4.43 14.79
N PHE A 83 7.08 4.73 13.90
CA PHE A 83 7.10 5.98 13.15
C PHE A 83 5.91 6.10 12.19
N ILE A 84 5.59 5.00 11.50
CA ILE A 84 4.43 4.91 10.60
C ILE A 84 3.14 5.13 11.39
N ARG A 85 3.01 4.53 12.58
CA ARG A 85 1.87 4.75 13.48
C ARG A 85 1.72 6.22 13.86
N SER A 86 2.81 6.89 14.24
CA SER A 86 2.77 8.33 14.56
C SER A 86 2.34 9.18 13.35
N ALA A 87 2.78 8.83 12.14
CA ALA A 87 2.34 9.54 10.93
C ALA A 87 0.83 9.40 10.68
N ILE A 88 0.26 8.23 11.00
CA ILE A 88 -1.18 7.96 10.93
C ILE A 88 -1.95 8.76 11.97
N GLU A 89 -1.47 8.78 13.22
CA GLU A 89 -2.07 9.53 14.32
C GLU A 89 -2.10 11.04 14.06
N LEU A 90 -1.07 11.57 13.39
CA LEU A 90 -0.99 12.99 12.99
C LEU A 90 -1.90 13.33 11.80
N SER A 91 -2.32 12.33 11.03
CA SER A 91 -3.14 12.52 9.83
C SER A 91 -4.29 11.49 9.76
N PRO A 92 -5.21 11.49 10.74
CA PRO A 92 -6.28 10.50 10.83
C PRO A 92 -7.21 10.51 9.61
N ALA A 93 -7.35 11.67 8.94
CA ALA A 93 -8.11 11.79 7.69
C ALA A 93 -7.58 10.88 6.57
N ALA A 94 -6.30 10.50 6.59
CA ALA A 94 -5.72 9.59 5.60
C ALA A 94 -6.28 8.16 5.71
N LEU A 95 -6.83 7.77 6.85
CA LEU A 95 -7.51 6.48 7.04
C LEU A 95 -9.00 6.51 6.66
N THR A 96 -9.57 7.67 6.34
CA THR A 96 -10.98 7.76 5.97
C THR A 96 -11.17 7.33 4.51
N ASN A 97 -12.18 6.51 4.25
CA ASN A 97 -12.61 6.16 2.90
C ASN A 97 -13.96 6.86 2.68
N LYS A 98 -14.06 7.82 1.76
CA LYS A 98 -15.32 8.58 1.52
C LYS A 98 -16.41 7.76 0.81
N ASN A 99 -16.37 6.43 0.93
CA ASN A 99 -17.39 5.54 0.38
C ASN A 99 -18.40 5.08 1.46
N ASP A 100 -18.37 5.69 2.65
CA ASP A 100 -19.31 5.44 3.76
C ASP A 100 -20.42 6.52 3.83
N GLU A 101 -20.68 7.26 2.74
CA GLU A 101 -21.86 8.14 2.55
C GLU A 101 -22.74 7.66 1.38
#